data_AF-A0A2N7XT34-F1
#
_entry.id   AF-A0A2N7XT34-F1
#
_cell.length_a   1.000
_cell.length_b   1.000
_cell.length_c   1.000
_cell.angle_alpha   90.00
_cell.angle_beta   90.00
_cell.angle_gamma   90.00
#
_symmetry.space_group_name_H-M   'P 1'
#
loop_
_entity.id
_entity.type
_entity.pdbx_description
1 polymer ?
#
loop_
_entity_poly.entity_id
_entity_poly.type
_entity_poly.pdbx_seq_one_letter_code
_entity_poly.pdbx_strand_id
1 'polypeptide(L)' 'MLLERSRDWLQERGVEVVTFQVREFPAEDLLHARFDSPQVRHFNELVAQADGLVVATPVYKASFAGALKTLLDLLPERAL' A
#
# COMPACT_ATOMS: atom_id res chain seq x y z
N MET A 1 7.77 -2.96 13.17
CA MET A 1 7.37 -2.77 14.58
C MET A 1 6.00 -2.10 14.72
N LEU A 2 5.73 -0.91 14.15
CA LEU A 2 4.39 -0.29 14.24
C LEU A 2 3.34 -1.02 13.40
N LEU A 3 3.58 -1.22 12.11
CA LEU A 3 2.63 -1.89 11.21
C LEU A 3 2.29 -3.31 11.66
N GLU A 4 3.30 -4.06 12.11
CA GLU A 4 3.12 -5.38 12.74
C GLU A 4 2.19 -5.32 13.95
N ARG A 5 2.40 -4.37 14.88
CA ARG A 5 1.52 -4.20 16.05
C ARG A 5 0.10 -3.80 15.66
N SER A 6 -0.05 -2.95 14.65
CA SER A 6 -1.37 -2.56 14.12
C SER A 6 -2.08 -3.77 13.52
N ARG A 7 -1.38 -4.61 12.75
CA ARG A 7 -1.92 -5.87 12.22
C ARG A 7 -2.38 -6.77 13.35
N ASP A 8 -1.52 -7.06 14.32
CA ASP A 8 -1.84 -7.98 15.41
C ASP A 8 -3.07 -7.48 16.19
N TRP A 9 -3.13 -6.18 16.50
CA TRP A 9 -4.27 -5.54 17.20
C TRP A 9 -5.59 -5.64 16.43
N LEU A 10 -5.56 -5.51 15.10
CA LEU A 10 -6.72 -5.63 14.21
C LEU A 10 -7.17 -7.09 14.09
N GLN A 11 -6.22 -8.02 13.91
CA GLN A 11 -6.51 -9.45 13.80
C GLN A 11 -7.13 -10.00 15.09
N GLU A 12 -6.67 -9.58 16.27
CA GLU A 12 -7.27 -9.91 17.56
C GLU A 12 -8.75 -9.49 17.68
N ARG A 13 -9.19 -8.53 16.86
CA ARG A 13 -10.58 -8.03 16.80
C ARG A 13 -11.39 -8.64 15.66
N GLY A 14 -10.84 -9.66 14.99
CA GLY A 14 -11.49 -10.33 13.88
C GLY A 14 -11.50 -9.54 12.58
N VAL A 15 -10.66 -8.50 12.46
CA VAL A 15 -10.49 -7.76 11.21
C VAL A 15 -9.51 -8.53 10.32
N GLU A 16 -9.91 -8.79 9.07
CA GLU A 16 -9.02 -9.33 8.06
C GLU A 16 -7.97 -8.28 7.68
N VAL A 17 -6.69 -8.67 7.68
CA VAL A 17 -5.59 -7.76 7.36
C VAL A 17 -4.74 -8.37 6.25
N VAL A 18 -4.70 -7.68 5.11
CA VAL A 18 -3.76 -7.96 4.02
C VAL A 18 -2.61 -6.97 4.09
N THR A 19 -1.37 -7.45 3.96
CA THR A 19 -0.16 -6.62 4.06
C THR A 19 0.54 -6.54 2.72
N PHE A 20 0.99 -5.33 2.38
CA PHE A 20 1.84 -5.07 1.21
C PHE A 20 3.11 -4.34 1.64
N GLN A 21 4.23 -4.67 0.99
CA GLN A 21 5.44 -3.86 1.04
C GLN A 21 5.75 -3.31 -0.34
N VAL A 22 6.11 -2.02 -0.40
CA VAL A 22 6.49 -1.36 -1.66
C VAL A 22 7.59 -2.13 -2.42
N ARG A 23 8.49 -2.80 -1.70
CA ARG A 23 9.59 -3.60 -2.28
C ARG A 23 9.13 -4.85 -3.05
N GLU A 24 7.87 -5.26 -2.87
CA GLU A 24 7.29 -6.43 -3.54
C GLU A 24 6.82 -6.10 -4.96
N PHE A 25 6.76 -4.81 -5.30
CA PHE A 25 6.43 -4.32 -6.64
C PHE A 25 7.71 -4.14 -7.47
N PRO A 26 7.70 -4.53 -8.76
CA PRO A 26 8.76 -4.19 -9.70
C PRO A 26 8.95 -2.68 -9.76
N ALA A 27 10.19 -2.23 -9.59
CA ALA A 27 10.49 -0.80 -9.60
C ALA A 27 10.10 -0.15 -10.93
N GLU A 28 10.20 -0.87 -12.05
CA GLU A 28 9.78 -0.37 -13.36
C GLU A 28 8.27 -0.10 -13.43
N ASP A 29 7.44 -0.93 -12.81
CA ASP A 29 5.99 -0.74 -12.81
C ASP A 29 5.61 0.50 -12.02
N LEU A 30 6.28 0.73 -10.88
CA LEU A 30 6.08 1.92 -10.06
C LEU A 30 6.57 3.20 -10.75
N LEU A 31 7.77 3.18 -11.33
CA LEU A 31 8.39 4.37 -11.93
C LEU A 31 7.75 4.77 -13.26
N HIS A 32 7.26 3.80 -14.03
CA HIS A 32 6.58 4.04 -15.31
C HIS A 32 5.05 4.15 -15.19
N ALA A 33 4.52 4.08 -13.96
CA ALA A 33 3.10 4.11 -13.70
C ALA A 33 2.30 3.07 -14.51
N ARG A 34 2.74 1.80 -14.48
CA ARG A 34 2.09 0.71 -15.20
C ARG A 34 0.85 0.20 -14.46
N PHE A 35 -0.28 0.87 -14.69
CA PHE A 35 -1.58 0.48 -14.15
C PHE A 35 -2.07 -0.91 -14.61
N ASP A 36 -1.49 -1.44 -15.69
CA ASP A 36 -1.79 -2.76 -16.23
C ASP A 36 -0.95 -3.89 -15.65
N SER A 37 0.05 -3.58 -14.80
CA SER A 37 0.85 -4.58 -14.10
C SER A 37 -0.05 -5.50 -13.25
N PRO A 38 0.13 -6.84 -13.32
CA PRO A 38 -0.65 -7.78 -12.52
C PRO A 38 -0.61 -7.49 -11.01
N GLN A 39 0.55 -7.09 -10.47
CA GLN A 39 0.69 -6.79 -9.05
C GLN A 39 0.00 -5.48 -8.67
N VAL A 40 0.08 -4.46 -9.54
CA VAL A 40 -0.62 -3.18 -9.34
C VAL A 40 -2.13 -3.37 -9.38
N ARG A 41 -2.63 -4.15 -10.35
CA ARG A 41 -4.06 -4.50 -10.43
C ARG A 41 -4.54 -5.24 -9.19
N HIS A 42 -3.80 -6.27 -8.76
CA HIS A 42 -4.16 -7.04 -7.58
C HIS A 42 -4.18 -6.17 -6.30
N PHE A 43 -3.19 -5.29 -6.16
CA PHE A 43 -3.16 -4.31 -5.07
C PHE A 43 -4.38 -3.38 -5.12
N ASN A 44 -4.69 -2.81 -6.27
CA ASN A 44 -5.84 -1.91 -6.45
C ASN A 44 -7.18 -2.61 -6.19
N GLU A 45 -7.33 -3.87 -6.61
CA GLU A 45 -8.52 -4.69 -6.35
C GLU A 45 -8.75 -4.92 -4.86
N LEU A 46 -7.68 -5.18 -4.09
CA LEU A 46 -7.77 -5.37 -2.65
C LEU A 46 -8.01 -4.05 -1.92
N VAL A 47 -7.39 -2.95 -2.35
CA VAL A 47 -7.67 -1.62 -1.80
C VAL A 47 -9.13 -1.23 -2.04
N ALA A 48 -9.68 -1.50 -3.23
CA ALA A 48 -11.07 -1.20 -3.55
C ALA A 48 -12.09 -2.00 -2.72
N GLN A 49 -11.70 -3.16 -2.21
CA GLN A 49 -12.52 -4.03 -1.36
C GLN A 49 -12.32 -3.75 0.14
N ALA A 50 -11.27 -3.03 0.51
CA ALA A 50 -10.92 -2.81 1.90
C ALA A 50 -11.83 -1.75 2.56
N ASP A 51 -12.27 -2.02 3.79
CA ASP A 51 -12.97 -1.04 4.62
C ASP A 51 -12.04 0.10 5.11
N GLY A 52 -10.73 -0.11 5.05
CA GLY A 52 -9.75 0.89 5.46
C GLY A 52 -8.32 0.55 5.05
N LEU A 53 -7.49 1.58 4.93
CA LEU A 53 -6.08 1.49 4.55
C LEU A 53 -5.18 2.06 5.65
N VAL A 54 -4.24 1.26 6.14
CA VAL A 54 -3.19 1.70 7.07
C VAL A 54 -1.87 1.82 6.34
N VAL A 55 -1.34 3.04 6.25
CA VAL A 55 -0.06 3.33 5.60
C VAL A 55 1.00 3.68 6.64
N ALA A 56 2.15 2.99 6.60
CA ALA A 56 3.27 3.26 7.49
C ALA A 56 4.57 3.45 6.69
N THR A 57 5.25 4.58 6.93
CA THR A 57 6.51 4.94 6.29
C THR A 57 7.38 5.70 7.30
N PRO A 58 8.71 5.51 7.28
CA PRO A 58 9.60 6.47 7.92
C PRO A 58 9.36 7.87 7.37
N VAL A 59 9.54 8.88 8.22
CA VAL A 59 9.62 10.28 7.78
C VAL A 59 11.03 10.54 7.28
N TYR A 60 11.16 10.92 6.01
CA TYR A 60 12.42 11.28 5.39
C TYR A 60 12.27 12.65 4.71
N LYS A 61 13.16 13.60 5.04
CA LYS A 61 13.10 14.99 4.53
C LYS A 61 11.70 15.64 4.71
N ALA A 62 11.11 15.46 5.90
CA ALA A 62 9.77 15.97 6.25
C ALA A 62 8.63 15.46 5.36
N SER A 63 8.81 14.30 4.72
CA SER A 63 7.79 13.65 3.89
C SER A 63 7.83 12.12 4.04
N PHE A 64 6.88 11.44 3.42
CA PHE A 64 6.92 9.99 3.23
C PHE A 64 7.99 9.59 2.19
N ALA A 65 8.34 8.30 2.17
CA ALA A 65 9.31 7.77 1.21
C ALA A 65 8.81 7.91 -0.25
N GLY A 66 9.71 8.32 -1.16
CA GLY A 66 9.37 8.48 -2.58
C GLY A 66 8.84 7.19 -3.23
N ALA A 67 9.37 6.03 -2.84
CA ALA A 67 8.87 4.74 -3.33
C ALA A 67 7.42 4.45 -2.89
N LEU A 68 7.01 4.92 -1.70
CA LEU A 68 5.62 4.81 -1.30
C LEU A 68 4.74 5.73 -2.16
N LYS A 69 5.20 6.94 -2.47
CA LYS A 69 4.47 7.86 -3.35
C LYS A 69 4.18 7.24 -4.71
N THR A 70 5.18 6.60 -5.32
CA THR A 70 5.02 5.98 -6.64
C THR A 70 3.99 4.85 -6.63
N LEU A 71 3.83 4.13 -5.50
CA LEU A 71 2.77 3.14 -5.35
C LEU A 71 1.40 3.81 -5.14
N LEU A 72 1.32 4.84 -4.29
CA LEU A 72 0.06 5.56 -4.04
C LEU A 72 -0.46 6.28 -5.29
N ASP A 73 0.42 6.73 -6.18
CA ASP A 73 0.06 7.35 -7.46
C ASP A 73 -0.58 6.37 -8.46
N LEU A 74 -0.48 5.06 -8.19
CA LEU A 74 -1.10 4.01 -9.01
C LEU A 74 -2.50 3.61 -8.54
N LEU A 75 -2.96 4.19 -7.42
CA LEU A 75 -4.34 4.02 -6.99
C LEU A 75 -5.29 4.75 -7.96
N PRO A 76 -6.50 4.21 -8.21
CA PRO A 76 -7.51 4.91 -8.99
C PRO A 76 -7.86 6.29 -8.41
N GLU A 77 -8.37 7.20 -9.24
CA GLU A 77 -8.89 8.47 -8.74
C GLU A 77 -9.95 8.24 -7.66
N ARG A 78 -9.87 9.02 -6.57
CA ARG A 78 -10.76 8.92 -5.39
C ARG A 78 -10.63 7.61 -4.57
N ALA A 79 -9.52 6.90 -4.69
CA ALA A 79 -9.24 5.76 -3.82
C ALA A 79 -8.90 6.14 -2.36
N LEU A 80 -8.58 7.41 -2.10
CA LEU A 80 -8.24 7.97 -0.78
C LEU A 80 -9.07 9.22 -0.49
#